data_AF-A0A170WJH9-F1
#
_entry.id   AF-A0A170WJH9-F1
#
_cell.length_a   1.000
_cell.length_b   1.000
_cell.length_c   1.000
_cell.angle_alpha   90.00
_cell.angle_beta   90.00
_cell.angle_gamma   90.00
#
_symmetry.space_group_name_H-M   'P 1'
#
loop_
_entity.id
_entity.type
_entity.pdbx_description
1 polymer ?
#
loop_
_entity_poly.entity_id
_entity_poly.type
_entity_poly.pdbx_seq_one_letter_code
_entity_poly.pdbx_strand_id
1 'polypeptide(L)'
;FIGSLLLENLLRSCIGIRKIYILLRPKKGKSAEERLELIFQNEIFEKVTEEKYLKTKSLVKLMNGDIAEPMCALSDESVNIIKEEVNFIVHAAAALRMDESLKISYNMNVRSTLHLLQLAETIQDLKALCMYPPHTLM
;
A
#
# COMPACT_ATOMS: atom_id res chain seq x y z
N PHE A 1 -10.22 -5.72 -4.16
CA PHE A 1 -10.21 -4.24 -3.98
C PHE A 1 -9.19 -3.62 -4.92
N ILE A 2 -9.30 -2.31 -5.20
CA ILE A 2 -8.49 -1.56 -6.17
C ILE A 2 -6.98 -1.71 -5.92
N GLY A 3 -6.53 -1.63 -4.66
CA GLY A 3 -5.10 -1.78 -4.35
C GLY A 3 -4.50 -3.13 -4.77
N SER A 4 -5.27 -4.22 -4.64
CA SER A 4 -4.83 -5.55 -5.10
C SER A 4 -4.81 -5.65 -6.63
N LEU A 5 -5.78 -5.01 -7.31
CA LEU A 5 -5.79 -4.95 -8.78
C LEU A 5 -4.63 -4.10 -9.32
N LEU A 6 -4.32 -2.99 -8.66
CA LEU A 6 -3.15 -2.17 -8.98
C LEU A 6 -1.86 -2.98 -8.81
N LEU A 7 -1.71 -3.70 -7.69
CA LEU A 7 -0.55 -4.56 -7.46
C LEU A 7 -0.40 -5.61 -8.56
N GLU A 8 -1.47 -6.33 -8.90
CA GLU A 8 -1.47 -7.30 -10.01
C GLU A 8 -1.00 -6.64 -11.31
N ASN A 9 -1.57 -5.49 -11.66
CA ASN A 9 -1.25 -4.82 -12.91
C ASN A 9 0.20 -4.31 -12.94
N LEU A 10 0.72 -3.82 -11.82
CA LEU A 10 2.13 -3.44 -11.70
C LEU A 10 3.05 -4.64 -11.90
N LEU A 11 2.73 -5.78 -11.29
CA LEU A 11 3.53 -7.00 -11.41
C LEU A 11 3.51 -7.59 -12.84
N ARG A 12 2.38 -7.46 -13.55
CA ARG A 12 2.20 -8.05 -14.89
C ARG A 12 2.63 -7.12 -16.02
N SER A 13 2.34 -5.82 -15.92
CA SER A 13 2.43 -4.88 -17.04
C SER A 13 3.62 -3.92 -16.97
N CYS A 14 4.22 -3.70 -15.79
CA CYS A 14 5.29 -2.72 -15.63
C CYS A 14 6.67 -3.38 -15.56
N ILE A 15 7.40 -3.32 -16.67
CA ILE A 15 8.79 -3.78 -16.75
C ILE A 15 9.71 -2.75 -16.08
N GLY A 16 10.70 -3.22 -15.32
CA GLY A 16 11.72 -2.36 -14.71
C GLY A 16 11.45 -1.92 -13.26
N ILE A 17 10.34 -2.33 -12.66
CA ILE A 17 10.13 -2.15 -11.22
C ILE A 17 11.16 -2.98 -10.45
N ARG A 18 11.97 -2.31 -9.62
CA ARG A 18 12.99 -2.98 -8.79
C ARG A 18 12.40 -3.61 -7.53
N LYS A 19 11.51 -2.89 -6.83
CA LYS A 19 10.85 -3.31 -5.59
C LYS A 19 9.48 -2.65 -5.48
N ILE A 20 8.56 -3.32 -4.81
CA ILE A 20 7.24 -2.78 -4.43
C ILE A 20 7.10 -2.95 -2.93
N TYR A 21 7.05 -1.84 -2.19
CA TYR A 21 6.80 -1.86 -0.76
C TYR A 21 5.30 -1.77 -0.50
N ILE A 22 4.74 -2.75 0.21
CA ILE A 22 3.33 -2.79 0.58
C ILE A 22 3.20 -2.56 2.08
N LEU A 23 2.53 -1.47 2.44
CA LEU A 23 2.17 -1.17 3.83
C LEU A 23 0.93 -1.96 4.24
N LEU A 24 1.05 -2.86 5.20
CA LEU A 24 -0.07 -3.58 5.79
C LEU A 24 0.01 -3.54 7.31
N ARG A 25 -1.16 -3.43 7.94
CA ARG A 25 -1.35 -3.63 9.38
C ARG A 25 -1.97 -4.99 9.70
N PRO A 26 -1.75 -5.56 10.88
CA PRO A 26 -2.56 -6.67 11.37
C PRO A 26 -4.05 -6.30 11.39
N LYS A 27 -4.94 -7.25 11.05
CA LYS A 27 -6.39 -6.98 11.03
C LYS A 27 -7.18 -8.28 11.17
N LYS A 28 -8.24 -8.26 11.99
CA LYS A 28 -9.14 -9.40 12.23
C LYS A 28 -8.39 -10.68 12.66
N GLY A 29 -7.43 -10.53 13.58
CA GLY A 29 -6.64 -11.65 14.10
C GLY A 29 -5.59 -12.21 13.14
N LYS A 30 -5.38 -11.57 11.97
CA LYS A 30 -4.33 -11.96 11.02
C LYS A 30 -3.16 -10.99 11.04
N SER A 31 -1.94 -11.52 10.99
CA SER A 31 -0.71 -10.74 10.84
C SER A 31 -0.66 -10.05 9.48
N ALA A 32 0.27 -9.11 9.29
CA ALA A 32 0.45 -8.45 8.00
C ALA A 32 0.96 -9.43 6.93
N GLU A 33 1.78 -10.41 7.32
CA GLU A 33 2.33 -11.49 6.50
C GLU A 33 1.20 -12.40 6.01
N GLU A 34 0.36 -12.91 6.91
CA GLU A 34 -0.80 -13.72 6.55
C GLU A 34 -1.75 -12.96 5.63
N ARG A 35 -1.93 -11.65 5.86
CA ARG A 35 -2.72 -10.80 4.99
C ARG A 35 -2.11 -10.66 3.59
N LEU A 36 -0.80 -10.55 3.49
CA LEU A 36 -0.11 -10.49 2.20
C LEU A 36 -0.29 -11.81 1.43
N GLU A 37 -0.16 -12.95 2.10
CA GLU A 37 -0.40 -14.26 1.50
C GLU A 37 -1.82 -14.38 0.95
N LEU A 38 -2.83 -13.97 1.73
CA LEU A 38 -4.22 -13.98 1.31
C LEU A 38 -4.51 -13.06 0.11
N ILE A 39 -3.78 -11.94 0.00
CA ILE A 39 -3.88 -11.07 -1.19
C ILE A 39 -3.44 -11.84 -2.42
N PHE A 40 -2.31 -12.56 -2.36
CA PHE A 40 -1.81 -13.34 -3.49
C PHE A 40 -2.61 -14.61 -3.79
N GLN A 41 -3.41 -15.11 -2.85
CA GLN A 41 -4.33 -16.23 -3.07
C GLN A 41 -5.62 -15.81 -3.80
N ASN A 42 -5.85 -14.51 -4.01
CA ASN A 42 -7.01 -14.03 -4.75
C ASN A 42 -6.88 -14.37 -6.25
N GLU A 43 -7.99 -14.78 -6.87
CA GLU A 43 -8.09 -15.18 -8.28
C GLU A 43 -7.51 -14.14 -9.26
N ILE A 44 -7.55 -12.84 -8.91
CA ILE A 44 -6.95 -11.81 -9.77
C ILE A 44 -5.45 -12.03 -10.00
N PHE A 45 -4.74 -12.69 -9.07
CA PHE A 45 -3.31 -12.97 -9.17
C PHE A 45 -2.99 -14.28 -9.91
N GLU A 46 -3.98 -15.03 -10.41
CA GLU A 46 -3.73 -16.28 -11.16
C GLU A 46 -2.69 -16.08 -12.27
N LYS A 47 -2.82 -15.01 -13.05
CA LYS A 47 -1.85 -14.68 -14.10
C LYS A 47 -0.45 -14.37 -13.58
N VAL A 48 -0.33 -13.81 -12.39
CA VAL A 48 0.97 -13.50 -11.74
C VAL A 48 1.67 -14.79 -11.29
N THR A 49 0.95 -15.90 -11.16
CA THR A 49 1.51 -17.22 -10.83
C THR A 49 2.07 -17.98 -12.05
N GLU A 50 1.79 -17.52 -13.27
CA GLU A 50 2.40 -18.07 -14.48
C GLU A 50 3.92 -17.89 -14.46
N GLU A 51 4.67 -18.83 -15.04
CA GLU A 51 6.15 -18.88 -15.00
C GLU A 51 6.80 -17.54 -15.41
N LYS A 52 6.21 -16.86 -16.40
CA LYS A 52 6.66 -15.56 -16.90
C LYS A 52 6.70 -14.48 -15.81
N TYR A 53 5.75 -14.50 -14.86
CA TYR A 53 5.59 -13.47 -13.83
C TYR A 53 5.96 -13.97 -12.43
N LEU A 54 6.24 -15.26 -12.26
CA LEU A 54 6.53 -15.87 -10.96
C LEU A 54 7.67 -15.14 -10.20
N LYS A 55 8.69 -14.67 -10.93
CA LYS A 55 9.81 -13.90 -10.35
C LYS A 55 9.38 -12.51 -9.84
N THR A 56 8.32 -11.92 -10.40
CA THR A 56 7.84 -10.58 -10.02
C THR A 56 7.27 -10.55 -8.60
N LYS A 57 6.73 -11.67 -8.10
CA LYS A 57 6.25 -11.77 -6.71
C LYS A 57 7.36 -11.46 -5.70
N SER A 58 8.61 -11.79 -6.02
CA SER A 58 9.77 -11.50 -5.15
C SER A 58 10.11 -10.02 -5.02
N LEU A 59 9.60 -9.18 -5.92
CA LEU A 59 9.74 -7.72 -5.88
C LEU A 59 8.93 -7.11 -4.74
N VAL A 60 7.88 -7.81 -4.27
CA VAL A 60 7.00 -7.31 -3.22
C VAL A 60 7.64 -7.49 -1.85
N LYS A 61 7.77 -6.40 -1.10
CA LYS A 61 8.31 -6.33 0.25
C LYS A 61 7.23 -5.80 1.19
N LEU A 62 6.99 -6.53 2.27
CA LEU A 62 6.04 -6.15 3.30
C LEU A 62 6.64 -5.06 4.19
N MET A 63 5.85 -4.03 4.47
CA MET A 63 6.12 -3.03 5.49
C MET A 63 5.00 -3.09 6.52
N ASN A 64 5.36 -3.43 7.76
CA ASN A 64 4.44 -3.43 8.88
C ASN A 64 4.18 -1.99 9.31
N GLY A 65 2.94 -1.52 9.19
CA GLY A 65 2.57 -0.18 9.64
C GLY A 65 1.10 0.15 9.42
N ASP A 66 0.68 1.28 10.00
CA ASP A 66 -0.68 1.80 9.95
C ASP A 66 -0.69 3.26 9.53
N ILE A 67 -1.24 3.55 8.36
CA ILE A 67 -1.35 4.92 7.85
C ILE A 67 -2.17 5.84 8.76
N ALA A 68 -3.06 5.29 9.59
CA ALA A 68 -3.82 6.09 10.54
C ALA A 68 -2.96 6.68 11.68
N GLU A 69 -1.72 6.22 11.82
CA GLU A 69 -0.78 6.62 12.88
C GLU A 69 0.36 7.51 12.33
N PRO A 70 0.98 8.37 13.18
CA PRO A 70 2.09 9.23 12.76
C PRO A 70 3.21 8.44 12.08
N MET A 71 3.79 9.02 11.02
CA MET A 71 4.80 8.36 10.18
C MET A 71 4.39 6.95 9.71
N CYS A 72 3.08 6.73 9.55
CA CYS A 72 2.47 5.46 9.19
C CYS A 72 2.81 4.30 10.16
N ALA A 73 3.15 4.60 11.42
CA ALA A 73 3.64 3.63 12.42
C ALA A 73 4.74 2.69 11.90
N LEU A 74 5.60 3.22 11.01
CA LEU A 74 6.76 2.50 10.51
C LEU A 74 7.91 2.57 11.52
N SER A 75 8.77 1.54 11.51
CA SER A 75 10.04 1.61 12.23
C SER A 75 10.98 2.62 11.56
N ASP A 76 11.96 3.14 12.31
CA ASP A 76 12.98 4.03 11.77
C ASP A 76 13.76 3.39 10.61
N GLU A 77 13.99 2.07 10.68
CA GLU A 77 14.61 1.30 9.60
C GLU A 77 13.74 1.33 8.33
N SER A 78 12.44 1.06 8.44
CA SER A 78 11.53 1.12 7.30
C SER A 78 11.41 2.53 6.73
N VAL A 79 11.41 3.56 7.57
CA VAL A 79 11.42 4.97 7.14
C VAL A 79 12.69 5.28 6.34
N ASN A 80 13.86 4.84 6.80
CA ASN A 80 15.12 5.03 6.08
C ASN A 80 15.13 4.32 4.71
N ILE A 81 14.63 3.07 4.65
CA ILE A 81 14.47 2.35 3.38
C ILE A 81 13.57 3.14 2.43
N ILE A 82 12.42 3.62 2.90
CA ILE A 82 11.49 4.39 2.07
C ILE A 82 12.14 5.68 1.57
N LYS A 83 12.85 6.38 2.46
CA LYS A 83 13.54 7.62 2.17
C LYS A 83 14.55 7.49 1.02
N GLU A 84 15.27 6.37 0.97
CA GLU A 84 16.34 6.11 0.00
C GLU A 84 15.86 5.41 -1.27
N GLU A 85 14.88 4.51 -1.17
CA GLU A 85 14.55 3.59 -2.25
C GLU A 85 13.24 3.91 -2.98
N VAL A 86 12.32 4.65 -2.37
CA VAL A 86 11.00 4.91 -2.96
C VAL A 86 11.05 6.15 -3.84
N ASN A 87 10.46 6.04 -5.03
CA ASN A 87 10.31 7.17 -5.96
C ASN A 87 8.84 7.47 -6.29
N PHE A 88 7.93 6.55 -5.98
CA PHE A 88 6.50 6.68 -6.25
C PHE A 88 5.71 6.18 -5.05
N ILE A 89 4.73 6.98 -4.61
CA ILE A 89 3.75 6.56 -3.61
C ILE A 89 2.40 6.42 -4.30
N VAL A 90 1.72 5.29 -4.07
CA VAL A 90 0.32 5.13 -4.46
C VAL A 90 -0.52 4.83 -3.23
N HIS A 91 -1.44 5.74 -2.93
CA HIS A 91 -2.36 5.61 -1.81
C HIS A 91 -3.73 5.16 -2.32
N ALA A 92 -4.06 3.89 -2.07
CA ALA A 92 -5.36 3.30 -2.42
C ALA A 92 -6.13 2.81 -1.18
N ALA A 93 -5.75 3.27 0.01
CA ALA A 93 -6.38 2.88 1.26
C ALA A 93 -7.45 3.91 1.65
N ALA A 94 -8.73 3.51 1.62
CA ALA A 94 -9.82 4.37 2.06
C ALA A 94 -10.83 3.60 2.91
N ALA A 95 -11.38 4.26 3.92
CA ALA A 95 -12.56 3.76 4.63
C ALA A 95 -13.80 4.09 3.79
N LEU A 96 -14.41 3.07 3.19
CA LEU A 96 -15.62 3.19 2.35
C LEU A 96 -16.92 3.10 3.16
N ARG A 97 -16.84 3.09 4.49
CA ARG A 97 -18.01 2.97 5.35
C ARG A 97 -18.63 4.33 5.58
N MET A 98 -19.81 4.53 5.02
CA MET A 98 -20.60 5.77 5.14
C MET A 98 -21.31 5.90 6.50
N ASP A 99 -21.32 4.83 7.30
CA ASP A 99 -21.94 4.75 8.62
C ASP A 99 -20.95 4.97 9.78
N GLU A 100 -19.70 5.31 9.49
CA GLU A 100 -18.70 5.62 10.51
C GLU A 100 -18.86 7.05 11.06
N SER A 101 -18.60 7.24 12.36
CA SER A 101 -18.65 8.58 12.96
C SER A 101 -17.66 9.54 12.28
N LEU A 102 -17.99 10.84 12.24
CA LEU A 102 -17.11 11.88 11.67
C LEU A 102 -15.67 11.79 12.21
N LYS A 103 -15.50 11.50 13.51
CA LYS A 103 -14.19 11.35 14.14
C LYS A 103 -13.37 10.22 13.51
N ILE A 104 -14.01 9.09 13.22
CA ILE A 104 -13.34 7.93 12.60
C ILE A 104 -13.01 8.26 11.14
N SER A 105 -13.97 8.79 10.37
CA SER A 105 -13.75 9.14 8.97
C SER A 105 -12.66 10.22 8.80
N TYR A 106 -12.62 11.22 9.70
CA TYR A 106 -11.56 12.23 9.72
C TYR A 106 -10.18 11.60 9.95
N ASN A 107 -10.05 10.74 10.97
CA ASN A 107 -8.77 10.08 11.24
C ASN A 107 -8.34 9.16 10.09
N MET A 108 -9.28 8.41 9.51
CA MET A 108 -8.99 7.40 8.49
C MET A 108 -8.73 7.98 7.09
N ASN A 109 -9.31 9.13 6.74
CA ASN A 109 -9.21 9.68 5.39
C ASN A 109 -8.40 11.00 5.33
N VAL A 110 -8.52 11.86 6.34
CA VAL A 110 -7.81 13.16 6.37
C VAL A 110 -6.48 13.03 7.08
N ARG A 111 -6.49 12.53 8.32
CA ARG A 111 -5.27 12.46 9.14
C ARG A 111 -4.27 11.44 8.59
N SER A 112 -4.75 10.32 8.08
CA SER A 112 -3.92 9.33 7.39
C SER A 112 -3.19 9.90 6.17
N THR A 113 -3.89 10.73 5.38
CA THR A 113 -3.29 11.45 4.25
C THR A 113 -2.17 12.39 4.74
N LEU A 114 -2.39 13.11 5.84
CA LEU A 114 -1.35 13.95 6.44
C LEU A 114 -0.11 13.13 6.84
N HIS A 115 -0.28 12.00 7.52
CA HIS A 115 0.85 11.15 7.92
C HIS A 115 1.62 10.62 6.71
N LEU A 116 0.91 10.27 5.62
CA LEU A 116 1.55 9.84 4.38
C LEU A 116 2.32 10.98 3.70
N LEU A 117 1.78 12.20 3.71
CA LEU A 117 2.46 13.38 3.18
C LEU A 117 3.75 13.67 3.97
N GLN A 118 3.69 13.59 5.31
CA GLN A 118 4.87 13.75 6.17
C GLN A 118 5.94 12.69 5.86
N LEU A 119 5.55 11.44 5.63
CA LEU A 119 6.48 10.41 5.19
C LEU A 119 7.05 10.72 3.79
N ALA A 120 6.21 11.18 2.87
CA ALA A 120 6.60 11.51 1.51
C ALA A 120 7.63 12.66 1.45
N GLU A 121 7.51 13.64 2.34
CA GLU A 121 8.49 14.74 2.50
C GLU A 121 9.89 14.25 2.88
N THR A 122 10.02 13.06 3.47
CA THR A 122 11.33 12.50 3.82
C THR A 122 12.07 11.88 2.63
N ILE A 123 11.37 11.60 1.53
CA ILE A 123 11.88 10.84 0.38
C ILE A 123 12.78 11.70 -0.50
N GLN A 124 13.98 11.19 -0.79
CA GLN A 124 15.02 11.96 -1.49
C GLN A 124 14.70 12.22 -2.96
N ASP A 125 14.08 11.25 -3.65
CA ASP A 125 13.81 11.33 -5.09
C ASP A 125 12.35 10.97 -5.42
N LEU A 126 11.42 11.61 -4.72
CA LEU A 126 9.99 11.44 -4.96
C LEU A 126 9.59 12.05 -6.30
N LYS A 127 9.11 11.21 -7.22
CA LYS A 127 8.61 11.61 -8.54
C LYS A 127 7.11 11.91 -8.53
N ALA A 128 6.34 11.11 -7.79
CA ALA A 128 4.89 11.32 -7.67
C ALA A 128 4.30 10.68 -6.41
N LEU A 129 3.26 11.32 -5.89
CA LEU A 129 2.33 10.76 -4.91
C LEU A 129 0.93 10.76 -5.54
N CYS A 130 0.41 9.57 -5.79
CA CYS A 130 -0.88 9.36 -6.45
C CYS A 130 -1.93 8.94 -5.44
N MET A 131 -3.00 9.74 -5.29
CA MET A 131 -4.14 9.45 -4.43
C MET A 131 -5.23 8.79 -5.26
N TYR A 132 -5.56 7.52 -4.97
CA TYR A 132 -6.76 6.90 -5.50
C TYR A 132 -7.93 7.26 -4.58
N PRO A 133 -8.87 8.10 -5.04
CA PRO A 133 -10.02 8.44 -4.23
C PRO A 133 -10.84 7.17 -3.95
N PRO A 134 -11.43 7.03 -2.76
CA PRO A 134 -12.51 6.08 -2.58
C PRO A 134 -13.56 6.38 -3.65
N HIS A 135 -13.84 5.43 -4.55
CA HIS A 135 -14.98 5.58 -5.45
C HIS A 135 -16.24 5.68 -4.59
N THR A 136 -16.74 6.89 -4.38
CA THR A 136 -18.17 7.13 -4.28
C THR A 136 -18.75 6.65 -5.60
N LEU A 137 -19.28 5.42 -5.60
CA LEU A 137 -20.25 5.03 -6.61
C LEU A 137 -21.38 6.05 -6.49
N MET A 138 -21.51 6.89 -7.53
CA MET A 138 -22.79 7.53 -7.87
C MET A 138 -23.80 6.45 -8.24
#